data_AF-A0A4Q3X012-F1
#
_entry.id   AF-A0A4Q3X012-F1
#
_cell.length_a   1.000
_cell.length_b   1.000
_cell.length_c   1.000
_cell.angle_alpha   90.00
_cell.angle_beta   90.00
_cell.angle_gamma   90.00
#
_symmetry.space_group_name_H-M   'P 1'
#
loop_
_entity.id
_entity.type
_entity.pdbx_description
1 polymer ?
#
loop_
_entity_poly.entity_id
_entity_poly.type
_entity_poly.pdbx_seq_one_letter_code
_entity_poly.pdbx_strand_id
1 'polypeptide(L)'
;MKPIELLLVAIADFVAVTITYFIAKKFEGDATGISQVVGSIVGVYLAVWFYQSRNPDLAPAKIKAIVGATLATVVLIQGLIFQSLFHWILYPDIAIGIPIIGAFIFAFVLWNSFGKSVIAVKHPKVN
;
A
#
# COMPACT_ATOMS: atom_id res chain seq x y z
N MET A 1 -10.01 -5.46 -11.42
CA MET A 1 -8.80 -6.09 -10.86
C MET A 1 -9.17 -7.49 -10.42
N LYS A 2 -8.33 -8.50 -10.66
CA LYS A 2 -8.68 -9.88 -10.29
C LYS A 2 -8.48 -10.08 -8.78
N PRO A 3 -9.27 -10.94 -8.11
CA PRO A 3 -9.11 -11.18 -6.67
C PRO A 3 -7.70 -11.63 -6.28
N ILE A 4 -7.07 -12.47 -7.09
CA ILE A 4 -5.69 -12.93 -6.86
C ILE A 4 -4.67 -11.78 -6.89
N GLU A 5 -4.89 -10.75 -7.70
CA GLU A 5 -4.00 -9.58 -7.77
C GLU A 5 -4.14 -8.70 -6.53
N LEU A 6 -5.36 -8.55 -6.01
CA LEU A 6 -5.61 -7.85 -4.75
C LEU A 6 -4.95 -8.58 -3.57
N LEU A 7 -4.99 -9.91 -3.57
CA LEU A 7 -4.30 -10.71 -2.58
C LEU A 7 -2.78 -10.51 -2.64
N LEU A 8 -2.19 -10.53 -3.84
CA LEU A 8 -0.75 -10.28 -4.00
C LEU A 8 -0.34 -8.88 -3.55
N VAL A 9 -1.18 -7.88 -3.83
CA VAL A 9 -0.97 -6.50 -3.34
C VAL A 9 -1.02 -6.44 -1.82
N ALA A 10 -2.00 -7.09 -1.19
CA ALA A 10 -2.11 -7.17 0.26
C ALA A 10 -0.90 -7.86 0.91
N ILE A 11 -0.43 -8.98 0.32
CA ILE A 11 0.76 -9.69 0.80
C ILE A 11 2.00 -8.80 0.67
N ALA A 12 2.16 -8.12 -0.47
CA ALA A 12 3.33 -7.28 -0.70
C ALA A 12 3.36 -6.06 0.23
N ASP A 13 2.22 -5.43 0.48
CA ASP A 13 2.05 -4.40 1.51
C ASP A 13 2.49 -4.93 2.87
N PHE A 14 1.91 -6.05 3.33
CA PHE A 14 2.21 -6.65 4.62
C PHE A 14 3.71 -6.98 4.80
N VAL A 15 4.33 -7.57 3.78
CA VAL A 15 5.76 -7.91 3.77
C VAL A 15 6.61 -6.65 3.80
N ALA A 16 6.28 -5.63 3.00
CA ALA A 16 7.01 -4.37 2.96
C ALA A 16 6.94 -3.65 4.32
N VAL A 17 5.75 -3.53 4.92
CA VAL A 17 5.60 -2.98 6.28
C VAL A 17 6.47 -3.73 7.28
N THR A 18 6.41 -5.07 7.26
CA THR A 18 7.17 -5.91 8.19
C THR A 18 8.67 -5.70 8.06
N ILE A 19 9.20 -5.72 6.82
CA ILE A 19 10.62 -5.50 6.56
C ILE A 19 11.04 -4.09 6.99
N THR A 20 10.29 -3.05 6.59
CA THR A 20 10.61 -1.67 6.94
C THR A 20 10.59 -1.46 8.45
N TYR A 21 9.64 -2.08 9.15
CA TYR A 21 9.58 -2.03 10.61
C TYR A 21 10.83 -2.64 11.26
N PHE A 22 11.23 -3.85 10.84
CA PHE A 22 12.43 -4.49 11.39
C PHE A 22 13.70 -3.69 11.12
N ILE A 23 13.82 -3.08 9.93
CA ILE A 23 14.93 -2.19 9.60
C ILE A 23 14.93 -0.99 10.54
N ALA A 24 13.79 -0.32 10.69
CA ALA A 24 13.73 0.89 11.50
C ALA A 24 13.95 0.64 13.00
N LYS A 25 13.43 -0.48 13.51
CA LYS A 25 13.70 -0.94 14.89
C LYS A 25 15.19 -1.14 15.17
N LYS A 26 15.98 -1.54 14.16
CA LYS A 26 17.44 -1.68 14.28
C LYS A 26 18.15 -0.34 14.52
N PHE A 27 17.53 0.78 14.17
CA PHE A 27 18.08 2.13 14.34
C PHE A 27 17.44 2.87 15.54
N GLU A 28 16.84 2.14 16.49
CA GLU A 28 16.21 2.68 17.72
C GLU A 28 15.08 3.70 17.49
N GLY A 29 14.53 3.80 16.28
CA GLY A 29 13.39 4.66 15.98
C GLY A 29 12.05 3.93 16.15
N ASP A 30 11.09 4.54 16.85
CA ASP A 30 9.68 4.20 16.67
C ASP A 30 9.24 4.71 15.29
N ALA A 31 9.25 3.79 14.33
CA ALA A 31 8.93 4.08 12.95
C ALA A 31 7.71 3.29 12.47
N THR A 32 6.83 2.91 13.39
CA THR A 32 5.66 2.08 13.07
C THR A 32 4.81 2.74 11.98
N GLY A 33 4.55 4.04 12.11
CA GLY A 33 3.83 4.81 11.08
C GLY A 33 4.56 4.88 9.73
N ILE A 34 5.89 5.09 9.74
CA ILE A 34 6.69 5.16 8.50
C ILE A 34 6.66 3.81 7.78
N SER A 35 6.77 2.71 8.52
CA SER A 35 6.74 1.36 7.93
C SER A 35 5.42 1.07 7.22
N GLN A 36 4.30 1.47 7.81
CA GLN A 36 2.96 1.33 7.22
C GLN A 36 2.80 2.19 5.96
N VAL A 37 3.30 3.43 5.99
CA VAL A 37 3.30 4.32 4.80
C VAL A 37 4.11 3.70 3.66
N VAL A 38 5.31 3.19 3.94
CA VAL A 38 6.16 2.56 2.91
C VAL A 38 5.48 1.33 2.32
N GLY A 39 4.89 0.47 3.15
CA GLY A 39 4.13 -0.68 2.67
C GLY A 39 2.99 -0.28 1.75
N SER A 40 2.20 0.73 2.14
CA SER A 40 1.08 1.21 1.32
C SER A 40 1.54 1.77 -0.02
N ILE A 41 2.67 2.48 -0.08
CA ILE A 41 3.25 2.95 -1.35
C ILE A 41 3.61 1.76 -2.26
N VAL A 42 4.25 0.73 -1.71
CA VAL A 42 4.62 -0.50 -2.45
C VAL A 42 3.36 -1.24 -2.93
N GLY A 43 2.36 -1.38 -2.06
CA GLY A 43 1.08 -2.00 -2.39
C GLY A 43 0.36 -1.25 -3.53
N VAL A 44 0.28 0.08 -3.46
CA VAL A 44 -0.32 0.91 -4.52
C VAL A 44 0.46 0.74 -5.84
N TYR A 45 1.79 0.76 -5.80
CA TYR A 45 2.60 0.57 -7.01
C TYR A 45 2.33 -0.78 -7.68
N LEU A 46 2.29 -1.87 -6.91
CA LEU A 46 1.97 -3.20 -7.45
C LEU A 46 0.54 -3.29 -7.99
N ALA A 47 -0.43 -2.68 -7.31
CA ALA A 47 -1.82 -2.64 -7.77
C ALA A 47 -1.93 -1.93 -9.12
N VAL A 48 -1.25 -0.77 -9.23
CA VAL A 48 -1.13 -0.02 -10.47
C VAL A 48 -0.46 -0.89 -11.54
N TRP A 49 0.65 -1.55 -11.22
CA TRP A 49 1.35 -2.42 -12.17
C TRP A 49 0.44 -3.51 -12.75
N PHE A 50 -0.28 -4.25 -11.90
CA PHE A 50 -1.19 -5.30 -12.34
C PHE A 50 -2.39 -4.79 -13.15
N TYR A 51 -2.90 -3.60 -12.82
CA TYR A 51 -4.02 -3.02 -13.55
C TYR A 51 -3.57 -2.38 -14.86
N GLN A 52 -2.63 -1.42 -14.82
CA GLN A 52 -2.18 -0.66 -15.98
C GLN A 52 -1.35 -1.47 -16.99
N SER A 53 -0.73 -2.60 -16.60
CA SER A 53 -0.05 -3.46 -17.58
C SER A 53 -0.99 -4.09 -18.62
N ARG A 54 -2.31 -4.02 -18.41
CA ARG A 54 -3.33 -4.56 -19.33
C ARG A 54 -4.32 -3.51 -19.82
N ASN A 55 -4.26 -2.30 -19.27
CA ASN A 55 -5.22 -1.25 -19.54
C ASN A 55 -4.44 0.01 -19.93
N PRO A 56 -4.57 0.47 -21.19
CA PRO A 56 -3.87 1.67 -21.65
C PRO A 56 -4.44 2.95 -21.03
N ASP A 57 -5.68 2.91 -20.54
CA ASP A 57 -6.32 4.03 -19.87
C ASP A 57 -6.08 4.03 -18.37
N LEU A 58 -6.14 5.21 -17.76
CA LEU A 58 -6.05 5.36 -16.32
C LEU A 58 -7.24 4.71 -15.62
N ALA A 59 -6.97 4.07 -14.47
CA ALA A 59 -8.00 3.33 -13.76
C ALA A 59 -9.12 4.26 -13.26
N PRO A 60 -10.39 3.81 -13.32
CA PRO A 60 -11.50 4.57 -12.78
C PRO A 60 -11.43 4.63 -11.24
N ALA A 61 -12.08 5.63 -10.65
CA ALA A 61 -12.09 5.86 -9.21
C ALA A 61 -12.51 4.64 -8.39
N LYS A 62 -13.42 3.80 -8.92
CA LYS A 62 -13.86 2.56 -8.28
C LYS A 62 -12.71 1.58 -8.03
N ILE A 63 -11.76 1.45 -8.95
CA ILE A 63 -10.62 0.54 -8.78
C ILE A 63 -9.68 1.06 -7.70
N LYS A 64 -9.40 2.37 -7.71
CA LYS A 64 -8.59 3.04 -6.69
C LYS A 64 -9.20 2.88 -5.30
N ALA A 65 -10.53 3.04 -5.20
CA ALA A 65 -11.27 2.85 -3.96
C ALA A 65 -11.16 1.41 -3.43
N ILE A 66 -11.31 0.40 -4.29
CA ILE A 66 -11.18 -1.02 -3.91
C ILE A 66 -9.78 -1.31 -3.37
N VAL A 67 -8.74 -0.83 -4.08
CA VAL A 67 -7.36 -1.02 -3.65
C VAL A 67 -7.07 -0.27 -2.36
N GLY A 68 -7.47 0.99 -2.27
CA GLY A 68 -7.32 1.80 -1.05
C GLY A 68 -8.00 1.16 0.15
N ALA A 69 -9.23 0.64 -0.02
CA ALA A 69 -9.95 -0.05 1.05
C ALA A 69 -9.26 -1.36 1.46
N THR A 70 -8.69 -2.09 0.50
CA THR A 70 -7.93 -3.31 0.76
C THR A 70 -6.68 -3.00 1.57
N LEU A 71 -5.88 -2.01 1.15
CA LEU A 71 -4.67 -1.59 1.86
C LEU A 71 -4.99 -1.06 3.26
N ALA A 72 -6.01 -0.22 3.40
CA ALA A 72 -6.48 0.27 4.69
C ALA A 72 -6.87 -0.88 5.65
N THR A 73 -7.53 -1.91 5.12
CA THR A 73 -7.89 -3.11 5.89
C THR A 73 -6.65 -3.90 6.31
N VAL A 74 -5.68 -4.07 5.41
CA VAL A 74 -4.42 -4.77 5.72
C VAL A 74 -3.64 -4.02 6.80
N VAL A 75 -3.51 -2.70 6.67
CA VAL A 75 -2.84 -1.85 7.67
C VAL A 75 -3.53 -1.93 9.03
N LEU A 76 -4.86 -1.92 9.07
CA LEU A 76 -5.63 -2.13 10.31
C LEU A 76 -5.31 -3.48 10.94
N ILE A 77 -5.44 -4.57 10.16
CA ILE A 77 -5.18 -5.93 10.64
C ILE A 77 -3.75 -6.04 11.17
N GLN A 78 -2.78 -5.53 10.43
CA GLN A 78 -1.37 -5.59 10.82
C GLN A 78 -1.08 -4.76 12.07
N GLY A 79 -1.64 -3.54 12.18
CA GLY A 79 -1.54 -2.72 13.37
C GLY A 79 -2.10 -3.41 14.61
N LEU A 80 -3.26 -4.06 14.48
CA LEU A 80 -3.87 -4.85 15.56
C LEU A 80 -3.02 -6.06 15.95
N ILE A 81 -2.47 -6.80 14.98
CA ILE A 81 -1.57 -7.93 15.25
C ILE A 81 -0.32 -7.45 15.98
N PHE A 82 0.30 -6.36 15.53
CA PHE A 82 1.51 -5.82 16.14
C PHE A 82 1.26 -5.33 17.57
N GLN A 83 0.11 -4.67 17.79
CA GLN A 83 -0.26 -4.24 19.13
C GLN A 83 -0.58 -5.43 20.05
N SER A 84 -1.33 -6.43 19.55
CA SER A 84 -1.77 -7.58 20.36
C SER A 84 -0.64 -8.54 20.72
N LEU A 85 0.32 -8.76 19.82
CA LEU A 85 1.38 -9.76 20.04
C LEU A 85 2.63 -9.15 20.67
N PHE A 86 2.91 -7.88 20.37
CA PHE A 86 4.21 -7.30 20.70
C PHE A 86 4.14 -6.02 21.53
N HIS A 87 2.95 -5.43 21.71
CA HIS A 87 2.77 -4.16 22.42
C HIS A 87 3.72 -3.06 21.94
N TRP A 88 4.02 -3.05 20.64
CA TRP A 88 5.03 -2.16 20.06
C TRP A 88 4.54 -0.73 19.84
N ILE A 89 3.24 -0.46 19.99
CA ILE A 89 2.65 0.84 19.66
C ILE A 89 2.30 1.59 20.94
N LEU A 90 2.99 2.73 21.16
CA LEU A 90 2.81 3.55 22.37
C LEU A 90 1.41 4.21 22.43
N TYR A 91 0.87 4.61 21.28
CA TYR A 91 -0.45 5.24 21.14
C TYR A 91 -1.26 4.55 20.03
N PRO A 92 -1.83 3.37 20.28
CA PRO A 92 -2.44 2.53 19.24
C PRO A 92 -3.57 3.23 18.48
N ASP A 93 -4.42 4.00 19.15
CA ASP A 93 -5.56 4.67 18.51
C ASP A 93 -5.13 5.65 17.41
N ILE A 94 -4.05 6.40 17.66
CA ILE A 94 -3.54 7.41 16.72
C ILE A 94 -2.60 6.77 15.69
N ALA A 95 -1.68 5.94 16.15
CA ALA A 95 -0.65 5.34 15.31
C ALA A 95 -1.18 4.27 14.36
N ILE A 96 -2.36 3.68 14.62
CA ILE A 96 -3.07 2.81 13.68
C ILE A 96 -4.03 3.63 12.81
N GLY A 97 -4.75 4.60 13.39
CA GLY A 97 -5.77 5.37 12.67
C GLY A 97 -5.22 6.21 11.51
N ILE A 98 -4.12 6.94 11.74
CA ILE A 98 -3.53 7.82 10.71
C ILE A 98 -3.07 7.00 9.49
N PRO A 99 -2.32 5.89 9.65
CA PRO A 99 -1.88 5.10 8.50
C PRO A 99 -2.99 4.39 7.74
N ILE A 100 -4.09 4.00 8.39
CA ILE A 100 -5.29 3.46 7.70
C ILE A 100 -5.84 4.50 6.71
N ILE A 101 -6.02 5.74 7.18
CA ILE A 101 -6.51 6.85 6.34
C ILE A 101 -5.50 7.12 5.22
N GLY A 102 -4.21 7.16 5.56
CA GLY A 102 -3.12 7.34 4.60
C GLY A 102 -3.12 6.27 3.50
N ALA A 103 -3.22 5.00 3.86
CA ALA A 103 -3.26 3.85 2.94
C ALA A 103 -4.42 3.96 1.94
N PHE A 104 -5.60 4.38 2.42
CA PHE A 104 -6.74 4.62 1.55
C PHE A 104 -6.49 5.77 0.56
N ILE A 105 -6.04 6.92 1.07
CA ILE A 105 -5.84 8.14 0.26
C ILE A 105 -4.70 7.98 -0.74
N PHE A 106 -3.62 7.27 -0.38
CA PHE A 106 -2.48 7.05 -1.28
C PHE A 106 -2.86 6.31 -2.56
N ALA A 107 -3.87 5.44 -2.51
CA ALA A 107 -4.40 4.79 -3.71
C ALA A 107 -5.03 5.79 -4.70
N PHE A 108 -5.44 6.98 -4.27
CA PHE A 108 -5.93 8.03 -5.17
C PHE A 108 -4.81 8.95 -5.63
N VAL A 109 -3.94 9.34 -4.70
CA VAL A 109 -2.86 10.32 -4.94
C VAL A 109 -1.78 9.74 -5.86
N LEU A 110 -1.33 8.51 -5.60
CA LEU A 110 -0.18 7.93 -6.28
C LEU A 110 -0.54 7.21 -7.58
N TRP A 111 -1.80 6.79 -7.74
CA TRP A 111 -2.20 5.94 -8.85
C TRP A 111 -1.95 6.55 -10.21
N ASN A 112 -2.31 7.83 -10.40
CA ASN A 112 -2.15 8.48 -11.69
C ASN A 112 -0.67 8.63 -12.05
N SER A 113 0.17 8.98 -11.08
CA SER A 113 1.61 9.15 -11.26
C SER A 113 2.26 7.83 -11.65
N PHE A 114 2.01 6.76 -10.88
CA PHE A 114 2.54 5.43 -11.21
C PHE A 114 1.93 4.86 -12.49
N GLY A 115 0.63 5.08 -12.71
CA GLY A 115 -0.10 4.53 -13.85
C GLY A 115 0.44 5.04 -15.18
N LYS A 116 0.72 6.34 -15.27
CA LYS A 116 1.36 6.94 -16.44
C LYS A 116 2.72 6.30 -16.75
N SER A 117 3.53 6.05 -15.73
CA SER A 117 4.83 5.40 -15.88
C SER A 117 4.70 3.96 -16.39
N VAL A 118 3.76 3.18 -15.85
CA VAL A 118 3.53 1.79 -16.30
C VAL A 118 3.01 1.76 -17.74
N ILE A 119 2.06 2.63 -18.09
CA ILE A 119 1.53 2.73 -19.44
C ILE A 119 2.64 3.07 -20.44
N ALA A 120 3.52 4.03 -20.11
CA ALA A 120 4.64 4.40 -20.98
C ALA A 120 5.59 3.22 -21.27
N VAL A 121 5.77 2.32 -20.30
CA VAL A 121 6.63 1.13 -20.44
C VAL A 121 5.93 -0.02 -21.18
N LYS A 122 4.63 -0.24 -20.93
CA LYS A 122 3.89 -1.42 -21.42
C LYS A 122 3.15 -1.19 -22.73
N HIS A 123 2.83 0.06 -23.04
CA HIS A 123 2.11 0.47 -24.24
C HIS A 123 2.86 1.62 -24.93
N PRO A 124 4.11 1.37 -25.40
CA PRO A 124 4.87 2.39 -26.10
C PRO A 124 4.09 2.84 -27.33
N LYS A 125 3.95 4.15 -27.51
CA LYS A 125 3.44 4.70 -28.77
C LYS A 125 4.46 4.37 -29.84
N VAL A 126 4.13 3.43 -30.72
CA VAL A 126 4.91 3.19 -31.94
C VAL A 126 4.67 4.41 -32.83
N ASN A 127 5.67 5.28 -32.89
CA ASN A 127 5.71 6.39 -33.84
C ASN A 127 6.06 5.87 -35.23
#